data_AF-A0AAD6I1E9-F1
#
_entry.id   AF-A0AAD6I1E9-F1
#
_cell.length_a   1.000
_cell.length_b   1.000
_cell.length_c   1.000
_cell.angle_alpha   90.00
_cell.angle_beta   90.00
_cell.angle_gamma   90.00
#
_symmetry.space_group_name_H-M   'P 1'
#
loop_
_entity.id
_entity.type
_entity.pdbx_description
1 polymer ?
#
loop_
_entity_poly.entity_id
_entity_poly.type
_entity_poly.pdbx_seq_one_letter_code
_entity_poly.pdbx_strand_id
1 'polypeptide(L)'
;MAVERLVRDGIAHIAKINFVAEIEGIRAEALKRSTIISAFKKTGISPFNPSIVLEQIEARNAAQTPSPPRHTSSSPIGTPHTYRHLQKSAHKVDDLIGDLLSPSEITTDEANLVRGFIKGSLTTAAELLQAKRDLGRTKYAQEIEARRRASKNYRLQKGGILEVSEARQMVANRQENEEVRARKVIEAAQRKEHSLHHRAAMETAKTARKWRLSGRLNGVRIVESGRQTRVLRKF
;
A
#
# COMPACT_ATOMS: atom_id res chain seq x y z
N MET A 1 -19.54 -8.25 22.36
CA MET A 1 -18.88 -9.20 21.45
C MET A 1 -17.47 -9.48 21.96
N ALA A 2 -16.98 -10.72 21.94
CA ALA A 2 -15.60 -11.04 22.35
C ALA A 2 -14.53 -10.15 21.68
N VAL A 3 -14.70 -9.81 20.40
CA VAL A 3 -13.81 -8.90 19.66
C VAL A 3 -13.87 -7.46 20.18
N GLU A 4 -15.06 -6.94 20.53
CA GLU A 4 -15.18 -5.60 21.12
C GLU A 4 -14.55 -5.51 22.51
N ARG A 5 -14.60 -6.59 23.30
CA ARG A 5 -13.92 -6.65 24.60
C ARG A 5 -12.40 -6.56 24.41
N LEU A 6 -11.84 -7.37 23.49
CA LEU A 6 -10.41 -7.33 23.17
C LEU A 6 -9.96 -5.95 22.62
N VAL A 7 -10.78 -5.31 21.80
CA VAL A 7 -10.50 -3.95 21.30
C VAL A 7 -10.61 -2.90 22.41
N ARG A 8 -11.59 -3.02 23.32
CA ARG A 8 -11.74 -2.14 24.49
C ARG A 8 -10.59 -2.31 25.49
N ASP A 9 -10.05 -3.51 25.61
CA ASP A 9 -8.91 -3.84 26.47
C ASP A 9 -7.56 -3.47 25.84
N GLY A 10 -7.56 -2.80 24.68
CA GLY A 10 -6.35 -2.32 24.01
C GLY A 10 -5.49 -3.41 23.38
N ILE A 11 -6.02 -4.63 23.25
CA ILE A 11 -5.33 -5.76 22.63
C ILE A 11 -5.41 -5.61 21.11
N ALA A 12 -4.50 -4.82 20.55
CA ALA A 12 -4.39 -4.60 19.11
C ALA A 12 -3.86 -5.82 18.33
N HIS A 13 -3.27 -6.80 19.03
CA HIS A 13 -2.67 -7.98 18.42
C HIS A 13 -3.06 -9.27 19.14
N ILE A 14 -3.88 -10.08 18.47
CA ILE A 14 -4.21 -11.44 18.89
C ILE A 14 -3.20 -12.40 18.26
N ALA A 15 -2.43 -13.11 19.08
CA ALA A 15 -1.51 -14.14 18.62
C ALA A 15 -2.29 -15.34 18.02
N LYS A 16 -1.70 -16.06 17.06
CA LYS A 16 -2.37 -17.19 16.36
C LYS A 16 -2.98 -18.21 17.33
N ILE A 17 -2.26 -18.55 18.41
CA ILE A 17 -2.71 -19.51 19.42
C ILE A 17 -3.97 -19.01 20.16
N ASN A 18 -4.00 -17.71 20.50
CA ASN A 18 -5.14 -17.10 21.19
C ASN A 18 -6.34 -16.99 20.25
N PHE A 19 -6.10 -16.66 18.98
CA PHE A 19 -7.16 -16.62 17.97
C PHE A 19 -7.81 -18.00 17.78
N VAL A 20 -7.02 -19.07 17.69
CA VAL A 20 -7.55 -20.43 17.54
C VAL A 20 -8.31 -20.88 18.78
N ALA A 21 -7.87 -20.48 19.97
CA ALA A 21 -8.62 -20.76 21.21
C ALA A 21 -9.97 -20.00 21.25
N GLU A 22 -10.00 -18.75 20.74
CA GLU A 22 -11.16 -17.87 20.85
C GLU A 22 -12.18 -18.03 19.69
N ILE A 23 -11.75 -18.54 18.53
CA ILE A 23 -12.58 -18.55 17.31
C ILE A 23 -13.87 -19.34 17.47
N GLU A 24 -13.85 -20.43 18.23
CA GLU A 24 -15.06 -21.23 18.48
C GLU A 24 -16.08 -20.45 19.33
N GLY A 25 -15.62 -19.70 20.34
CA GLY A 25 -16.47 -18.80 21.12
C GLY A 25 -17.05 -17.67 20.26
N ILE A 26 -16.22 -17.07 19.41
CA ILE A 26 -16.65 -16.03 18.47
C ILE A 26 -17.70 -16.56 17.49
N ARG A 27 -17.51 -17.78 16.97
CA ARG A 27 -18.48 -18.44 16.08
C ARG A 27 -19.81 -18.67 16.77
N ALA A 28 -19.80 -19.15 18.01
CA ALA A 28 -21.02 -19.35 18.79
C ALA A 28 -21.77 -18.02 19.05
N GLU A 29 -21.04 -16.93 19.29
CA GLU A 29 -21.63 -15.59 19.46
C GLU A 29 -22.18 -15.03 18.13
N ALA A 30 -21.49 -15.23 17.01
CA ALA A 30 -21.82 -14.64 15.72
C ALA A 30 -22.88 -15.44 14.93
N LEU A 31 -22.75 -16.77 14.88
CA LEU A 31 -23.57 -17.69 14.07
C LEU A 31 -24.82 -18.16 14.81
N LYS A 32 -25.50 -17.24 15.49
CA LYS A 32 -26.81 -17.53 16.11
C LYS A 32 -27.86 -17.75 15.03
N ARG A 33 -28.81 -18.63 15.30
CA ARG A 33 -29.95 -18.91 14.41
C ARG A 33 -30.64 -17.62 13.94
N SER A 34 -30.86 -16.67 14.85
CA SER A 34 -31.46 -15.36 14.53
C SER A 34 -30.61 -14.54 13.57
N THR A 35 -29.29 -14.49 13.78
CA THR A 35 -28.34 -13.78 12.90
C THR A 35 -28.30 -14.40 11.51
N ILE A 36 -28.26 -15.75 11.44
CA ILE A 36 -28.28 -16.48 10.17
C ILE A 36 -29.58 -16.18 9.41
N ILE A 37 -30.74 -16.39 10.03
CA ILE A 37 -32.04 -16.12 9.38
C ILE A 37 -32.14 -14.64 8.96
N SER A 38 -31.69 -13.71 9.80
CA SER A 38 -31.67 -12.29 9.47
C SER A 38 -30.78 -12.00 8.26
N ALA A 39 -29.59 -12.61 8.17
CA ALA A 39 -28.69 -12.45 7.05
C ALA A 39 -29.30 -12.98 5.74
N PHE A 40 -29.89 -14.18 5.76
CA PHE A 40 -30.58 -14.76 4.60
C PHE A 40 -31.78 -13.92 4.14
N LYS A 41 -32.53 -13.34 5.08
CA LYS A 41 -33.63 -12.42 4.78
C LYS A 41 -33.12 -11.12 4.15
N LYS A 42 -32.02 -10.57 4.65
CA LYS A 42 -31.38 -9.36 4.11
C LYS A 42 -30.80 -9.53 2.71
N THR A 43 -30.41 -10.75 2.34
CA THR A 43 -29.96 -11.05 0.97
C THR A 43 -31.10 -11.48 0.07
N GLY A 44 -32.34 -11.60 0.58
CA GLY A 44 -33.47 -12.10 -0.18
C GLY A 44 -33.33 -13.55 -0.63
N ILE A 45 -32.47 -14.34 0.03
CA ILE A 45 -32.28 -15.76 -0.29
C ILE A 45 -33.39 -16.60 0.37
N SER A 46 -33.73 -16.29 1.63
CA SER A 46 -34.79 -16.98 2.36
C SER A 46 -35.56 -16.03 3.30
N PRO A 47 -36.87 -15.83 3.10
CA PRO A 47 -37.63 -16.25 1.91
C PRO A 47 -37.09 -15.61 0.64
N PHE A 48 -37.29 -16.26 -0.51
CA PHE A 48 -36.78 -15.76 -1.78
C PHE A 48 -37.43 -14.42 -2.15
N ASN A 49 -36.62 -13.37 -2.22
CA ASN A 49 -37.04 -12.02 -2.60
C ASN A 49 -35.86 -11.30 -3.31
N PRO A 50 -35.74 -11.42 -4.64
CA PRO A 50 -34.62 -10.87 -5.39
C PRO A 50 -34.60 -9.33 -5.40
N SER A 51 -35.74 -8.67 -5.18
CA SER A 51 -35.85 -7.20 -5.24
C SER A 51 -34.89 -6.50 -4.29
N ILE A 52 -34.64 -7.08 -3.11
CA ILE A 52 -33.73 -6.52 -2.10
C ILE A 52 -32.32 -6.31 -2.66
N VAL A 53 -31.83 -7.23 -3.49
CA VAL A 53 -30.51 -7.14 -4.10
C VAL A 53 -30.53 -6.27 -5.34
N LEU A 54 -31.60 -6.37 -6.15
CA LEU A 54 -31.75 -5.59 -7.38
C LEU A 54 -31.81 -4.08 -7.09
N GLU A 55 -32.63 -3.66 -6.13
CA GLU A 55 -32.73 -2.26 -5.69
C GLU A 55 -31.37 -1.72 -5.20
N GLN A 56 -30.59 -2.56 -4.52
CA GLN A 56 -29.26 -2.17 -4.04
C GLN A 56 -28.26 -2.02 -5.19
N ILE A 57 -28.36 -2.85 -6.24
CA ILE A 57 -27.54 -2.73 -7.45
C ILE A 57 -27.92 -1.46 -8.21
N GLU A 58 -29.20 -1.20 -8.40
CA GLU A 58 -29.71 0.01 -9.06
C GLU A 58 -29.26 1.29 -8.33
N ALA A 59 -29.41 1.33 -6.99
CA ALA A 59 -28.96 2.46 -6.19
C ALA A 59 -27.43 2.69 -6.30
N ARG A 60 -26.63 1.62 -6.34
CA ARG A 60 -25.16 1.72 -6.52
C ARG A 60 -24.79 2.20 -7.92
N ASN A 61 -25.51 1.73 -8.94
CA ASN A 61 -25.29 2.14 -10.32
C ASN A 61 -25.69 3.60 -10.54
N ALA A 62 -26.80 4.05 -9.94
CA ALA A 62 -27.23 5.45 -9.97
C ALA A 62 -26.24 6.39 -9.26
N ALA A 63 -25.59 5.93 -8.19
CA ALA A 63 -24.59 6.70 -7.45
C ALA A 63 -23.17 6.63 -8.07
N GLN A 64 -22.96 5.90 -9.16
CA GLN A 64 -21.66 5.78 -9.79
C GLN A 64 -21.34 7.06 -10.57
N THR A 65 -20.25 7.74 -10.18
CA THR A 65 -19.62 8.78 -11.00
C THR A 65 -19.40 8.22 -12.41
N PRO A 66 -19.78 8.94 -13.48
CA PRO A 66 -19.57 8.45 -14.84
C PRO A 66 -18.11 8.03 -15.00
N SER A 67 -17.90 6.79 -15.46
CA SER A 67 -16.56 6.30 -15.71
C SER A 67 -15.86 7.27 -16.66
N PRO A 68 -14.60 7.66 -16.41
CA PRO A 68 -13.85 8.48 -17.35
C PRO A 68 -13.87 7.78 -18.72
N PRO A 69 -13.91 8.54 -19.83
CA PRO A 69 -13.92 7.96 -21.16
C PRO A 69 -12.84 6.91 -21.27
N ARG A 70 -13.18 5.73 -21.79
CA ARG A 70 -12.18 4.70 -22.11
C ARG A 70 -11.24 5.31 -23.13
N HIS A 71 -10.08 5.77 -22.68
CA HIS A 71 -8.98 6.07 -23.58
C HIS A 71 -8.54 4.72 -24.18
N THR A 72 -9.00 4.43 -25.39
CA THR A 72 -8.50 3.32 -26.22
C THR A 72 -7.11 3.59 -26.79
N SER A 73 -6.54 4.75 -26.50
CA SER A 73 -5.17 5.12 -26.84
C SER A 73 -4.28 5.01 -25.61
N SER A 74 -3.79 3.80 -25.33
CA SER A 74 -2.45 3.71 -24.74
C SER A 74 -1.48 4.03 -25.87
N SER A 75 -0.61 5.02 -25.68
CA SER A 75 0.41 5.47 -26.63
C SER A 75 1.06 4.33 -27.42
N PRO A 76 1.39 4.54 -28.71
CA PRO A 76 2.13 3.55 -29.47
C PRO A 76 3.52 3.44 -28.83
N ILE A 77 3.81 2.28 -28.23
CA ILE A 77 5.10 1.92 -27.62
C ILE A 77 5.37 2.65 -26.29
N GLY A 78 4.56 2.35 -25.25
CA GLY A 78 4.95 2.61 -23.87
C GLY A 78 5.84 1.49 -23.32
N THR A 79 6.95 1.83 -22.63
CA THR A 79 7.81 0.84 -21.96
C THR A 79 6.98 -0.07 -21.06
N PRO A 80 7.07 -1.41 -21.19
CA PRO A 80 6.25 -2.31 -20.40
C PRO A 80 6.66 -2.24 -18.91
N HIS A 81 5.79 -1.69 -18.07
CA HIS A 81 6.04 -1.56 -16.63
C HIS A 81 5.68 -2.81 -15.80
N THR A 82 4.97 -3.76 -16.40
CA THR A 82 4.47 -4.97 -15.72
C THR A 82 4.70 -6.17 -16.61
N TYR A 83 4.93 -7.35 -16.03
CA TYR A 83 5.06 -8.61 -16.78
C TYR A 83 3.89 -8.84 -17.75
N ARG A 84 2.65 -8.52 -17.35
CA ARG A 84 1.48 -8.57 -18.24
C ARG A 84 1.58 -7.62 -19.43
N HIS A 85 2.09 -6.40 -19.24
CA HIS A 85 2.31 -5.46 -20.35
C HIS A 85 3.42 -5.94 -21.29
N LEU A 86 4.45 -6.57 -20.72
CA LEU A 86 5.53 -7.19 -21.48
C LEU A 86 5.01 -8.36 -22.34
N GLN A 87 4.18 -9.25 -21.78
CA GLN A 87 3.50 -10.32 -22.53
C GLN A 87 2.62 -9.77 -23.66
N LYS A 88 1.83 -8.73 -23.40
CA LYS A 88 1.02 -8.09 -24.45
C LYS A 88 1.87 -7.50 -25.57
N SER A 89 3.01 -6.91 -25.22
CA SER A 89 3.94 -6.35 -26.21
C SER A 89 4.59 -7.46 -27.03
N ALA A 90 5.00 -8.55 -26.38
CA ALA A 90 5.50 -9.74 -27.03
C ALA A 90 4.51 -10.30 -28.07
N HIS A 91 3.24 -10.48 -27.69
CA HIS A 91 2.20 -10.95 -28.61
C HIS A 91 2.00 -10.03 -29.81
N LYS A 92 1.93 -8.70 -29.58
CA LYS A 92 1.81 -7.74 -30.68
C LYS A 92 2.98 -7.79 -31.67
N VAL A 93 4.20 -7.99 -31.17
CA VAL A 93 5.38 -8.13 -32.05
C VAL A 93 5.31 -9.46 -32.80
N ASP A 94 4.82 -10.53 -32.16
CA ASP A 94 4.66 -11.83 -32.80
C ASP A 94 3.62 -11.82 -33.93
N ASP A 95 2.49 -11.15 -33.69
CA ASP A 95 1.43 -10.91 -34.68
C ASP A 95 2.00 -10.11 -35.87
N LEU A 96 2.75 -9.03 -35.59
CA LEU A 96 3.39 -8.21 -36.62
C LEU A 96 4.41 -9.01 -37.44
N ILE A 97 5.23 -9.85 -36.79
CA ILE A 97 6.16 -10.74 -37.50
C ILE A 97 5.39 -11.71 -38.41
N GLY A 98 4.24 -12.23 -37.95
CA GLY A 98 3.38 -13.09 -38.76
C GLY A 98 2.86 -12.40 -40.02
N ASP A 99 2.43 -11.14 -39.90
CA ASP A 99 1.92 -10.35 -41.02
C ASP A 99 3.05 -10.00 -42.04
N LEU A 100 4.26 -9.72 -41.54
CA LEU A 100 5.44 -9.34 -42.33
C LEU A 100 6.17 -10.53 -42.99
N LEU A 101 5.87 -11.77 -42.60
CA LEU A 101 6.44 -12.99 -43.21
C LEU A 101 5.86 -13.30 -44.61
N SER A 102 4.98 -12.44 -45.13
CA SER A 102 4.59 -12.36 -46.54
C SER A 102 5.83 -12.12 -47.45
N PRO A 103 5.80 -12.40 -48.77
CA PRO A 103 6.99 -12.78 -49.56
C PRO A 103 8.12 -11.74 -49.78
N SER A 104 8.27 -10.66 -49.01
CA SER A 104 9.24 -9.60 -49.35
C SER A 104 9.83 -8.75 -48.22
N GLU A 105 9.45 -8.87 -46.94
CA GLU A 105 9.85 -7.84 -45.95
C GLU A 105 10.83 -8.30 -44.86
N ILE A 106 10.80 -9.56 -44.41
CA ILE A 106 11.68 -10.06 -43.33
C ILE A 106 12.14 -11.51 -43.62
N THR A 107 13.41 -11.81 -43.35
CA THR A 107 13.94 -13.18 -43.43
C THR A 107 13.52 -14.02 -42.22
N THR A 108 13.37 -15.33 -42.39
CA THR A 108 13.03 -16.26 -41.29
C THR A 108 14.04 -16.20 -40.13
N ASP A 109 15.32 -15.95 -40.42
CA ASP A 109 16.37 -15.84 -39.40
C ASP A 109 16.22 -14.57 -38.55
N GLU A 110 15.90 -13.43 -39.16
CA GLU A 110 15.62 -12.18 -38.44
C GLU A 110 14.39 -12.32 -37.52
N ALA A 111 13.33 -12.98 -38.02
CA ALA A 111 12.15 -13.28 -37.23
C ALA A 111 12.48 -14.17 -36.02
N ASN A 112 13.31 -15.20 -36.21
CA ASN A 112 13.75 -16.10 -35.14
C ASN A 112 14.61 -15.38 -34.09
N LEU A 113 15.47 -14.44 -34.51
CA LEU A 113 16.28 -13.63 -33.60
C LEU A 113 15.41 -12.76 -32.69
N VAL A 114 14.39 -12.09 -33.26
CA VAL A 114 13.45 -11.28 -32.48
C VAL A 114 12.61 -12.14 -31.54
N ARG A 115 12.10 -13.29 -32.01
CA ARG A 115 11.38 -14.26 -31.16
C ARG A 115 12.25 -14.78 -30.01
N GLY A 116 13.52 -15.07 -30.28
CA GLY A 116 14.51 -15.47 -29.28
C GLY A 116 14.73 -14.40 -28.21
N PHE A 117 14.90 -13.14 -28.63
CA PHE A 117 15.03 -12.00 -27.72
C PHE A 117 13.79 -11.80 -26.85
N ILE A 118 12.59 -11.84 -27.45
CA ILE A 118 11.31 -11.72 -26.73
C ILE A 118 11.18 -12.83 -25.67
N LYS A 119 11.46 -14.08 -26.06
CA LYS A 119 11.39 -15.23 -25.15
C LYS A 119 12.37 -15.09 -23.99
N GLY A 120 13.60 -14.65 -24.24
CA GLY A 120 14.58 -14.35 -23.19
C GLY A 120 14.16 -13.21 -22.27
N SER A 121 13.55 -12.16 -22.80
CA SER A 121 13.03 -11.05 -21.99
C SER A 121 11.87 -11.50 -21.07
N LEU A 122 11.03 -12.42 -21.53
CA LEU A 122 9.94 -13.00 -20.74
C LEU A 122 10.47 -13.89 -19.63
N THR A 123 11.44 -14.76 -19.91
CA THR A 123 12.02 -15.66 -18.89
C THR A 123 12.73 -14.87 -17.80
N THR A 124 13.59 -13.92 -18.17
CA THR A 124 14.29 -13.05 -17.21
C THR A 124 13.32 -12.23 -16.35
N ALA A 125 12.25 -11.70 -16.93
CA ALA A 125 11.22 -10.99 -16.17
C ALA A 125 10.45 -11.91 -15.20
N ALA A 126 10.17 -13.15 -15.60
CA ALA A 126 9.54 -14.15 -14.75
C ALA A 126 10.44 -14.58 -13.58
N GLU A 127 11.73 -14.83 -13.85
CA GLU A 127 12.74 -15.15 -12.85
C GLU A 127 12.90 -14.00 -11.84
N LEU A 128 12.96 -12.75 -12.31
CA LEU A 128 13.03 -11.58 -11.45
C LEU A 128 11.79 -11.45 -10.53
N LEU A 129 10.59 -11.76 -11.05
CA LEU A 129 9.38 -11.80 -10.23
C LEU A 129 9.45 -12.88 -9.16
N GLN A 130 9.97 -14.05 -9.48
CA GLN A 130 10.16 -15.14 -8.53
C GLN A 130 11.20 -14.77 -7.46
N ALA A 131 12.37 -14.27 -7.86
CA ALA A 131 13.41 -13.80 -6.96
C ALA A 131 12.91 -12.72 -6.00
N LYS A 132 12.11 -11.76 -6.48
CA LYS A 132 11.47 -10.75 -5.63
C LYS A 132 10.52 -11.35 -4.59
N ARG A 133 9.72 -12.36 -4.97
CA ARG A 133 8.83 -13.05 -4.04
C ARG A 133 9.62 -13.82 -2.98
N ASP A 134 10.67 -14.51 -3.38
CA ASP A 134 11.51 -15.29 -2.48
C ASP A 134 12.33 -14.39 -1.56
N LEU A 135 12.79 -13.24 -2.04
CA LEU A 135 13.38 -12.19 -1.20
C LEU A 135 12.37 -11.66 -0.17
N GLY A 136 11.11 -11.45 -0.57
CA GLY A 136 10.05 -11.06 0.36
C GLY A 136 9.82 -12.10 1.46
N ARG A 137 9.78 -13.39 1.10
CA ARG A 137 9.63 -14.51 2.04
C ARG A 137 10.81 -14.63 3.00
N THR A 138 12.03 -14.53 2.49
CA THR A 138 13.26 -14.63 3.29
C THR A 138 13.41 -13.45 4.24
N LYS A 139 13.14 -12.21 3.79
CA LYS A 139 13.12 -11.03 4.67
C LYS A 139 12.07 -11.18 5.78
N TYR A 140 10.86 -11.63 5.45
CA TYR A 140 9.84 -11.87 6.45
C TYR A 140 10.23 -12.96 7.46
N ALA A 141 10.84 -14.05 6.99
CA ALA A 141 11.36 -15.11 7.86
C ALA A 141 12.48 -14.59 8.77
N GLN A 142 13.41 -13.80 8.23
CA GLN A 142 14.48 -13.15 8.99
C GLN A 142 13.92 -12.20 10.05
N GLU A 143 12.90 -11.41 9.75
CA GLU A 143 12.24 -10.53 10.72
C GLU A 143 11.56 -11.33 11.85
N ILE A 144 10.86 -12.41 11.52
CA ILE A 144 10.28 -13.31 12.54
C ILE A 144 11.39 -13.92 13.41
N GLU A 145 12.47 -14.39 12.81
CA GLU A 145 13.59 -14.95 13.56
C GLU A 145 14.26 -13.90 14.45
N ALA A 146 14.53 -12.70 13.93
CA ALA A 146 15.10 -11.60 14.69
C ALA A 146 14.20 -11.25 15.88
N ARG A 147 12.87 -11.20 15.68
CA ARG A 147 11.90 -10.98 16.76
C ARG A 147 11.91 -12.13 17.78
N ARG A 148 12.00 -13.38 17.34
CA ARG A 148 12.11 -14.56 18.22
C ARG A 148 13.43 -14.58 19.00
N ARG A 149 14.55 -14.19 18.39
CA ARG A 149 15.86 -14.07 19.06
C ARG A 149 15.82 -12.94 20.08
N ALA A 150 15.28 -11.78 19.73
CA ALA A 150 15.07 -10.67 20.65
C ALA A 150 14.19 -11.06 21.84
N SER A 151 13.13 -11.84 21.62
CA SER A 151 12.29 -12.34 22.72
C SER A 151 12.96 -13.45 23.55
N LYS A 152 13.83 -14.28 22.96
CA LYS A 152 14.61 -15.29 23.69
C LYS A 152 15.74 -14.68 24.52
N ASN A 153 16.25 -13.51 24.14
CA ASN A 153 17.19 -12.74 24.95
C ASN A 153 16.52 -12.11 26.18
N TYR A 154 15.19 -12.17 26.31
CA TYR A 154 14.47 -11.99 27.57
C TYR A 154 14.44 -13.32 28.37
N ARG A 155 15.61 -13.92 28.59
CA ARG A 155 15.76 -14.88 29.67
C ARG A 155 16.42 -14.10 30.80
N LEU A 156 15.67 -13.81 31.86
CA LEU A 156 16.31 -13.70 33.16
C LEU A 156 17.03 -15.04 33.37
N GLN A 157 18.35 -15.04 33.23
CA GLN A 157 19.24 -16.14 33.59
C GLN A 157 19.01 -16.41 35.08
N LYS A 158 18.07 -17.28 35.43
CA LYS A 158 18.02 -17.84 36.78
C LYS A 158 19.19 -18.82 36.87
N GLY A 159 20.30 -18.38 37.45
CA GLY A 159 21.38 -19.25 37.92
C GLY A 159 22.72 -19.20 37.18
N GLY A 160 22.94 -18.26 36.25
CA GLY A 160 24.28 -18.01 35.71
C GLY A 160 25.09 -17.05 36.60
N ILE A 161 26.39 -17.28 36.75
CA ILE A 161 27.29 -16.31 37.39
C ILE A 161 27.43 -15.13 36.43
N LEU A 162 26.80 -14.00 36.76
CA LEU A 162 26.94 -12.75 36.03
C LEU A 162 28.21 -12.04 36.51
N GLU A 163 29.18 -11.86 35.64
CA GLU A 163 30.39 -11.10 35.95
C GLU A 163 30.05 -9.61 36.10
N VAL A 164 30.71 -8.91 37.02
CA VAL A 164 30.46 -7.48 37.28
C VAL A 164 30.69 -6.62 36.02
N SER A 165 31.62 -7.02 35.16
CA SER A 165 31.93 -6.39 33.87
C SER A 165 30.73 -6.47 32.91
N GLU A 166 30.15 -7.65 32.75
CA GLU A 166 28.95 -7.89 31.95
C GLU A 166 27.75 -7.10 32.49
N ALA A 167 27.56 -7.08 33.81
CA ALA A 167 26.48 -6.32 34.44
C ALA A 167 26.57 -4.82 34.12
N ARG A 168 27.78 -4.23 34.18
CA ARG A 168 28.01 -2.82 33.82
C ARG A 168 27.72 -2.57 32.35
N GLN A 169 28.13 -3.47 31.47
CA GLN A 169 27.88 -3.34 30.02
C GLN A 169 26.38 -3.42 29.70
N MET A 170 25.62 -4.27 30.40
CA MET A 170 24.16 -4.33 30.25
C MET A 170 23.48 -3.02 30.67
N VAL A 171 23.95 -2.38 31.75
CA VAL A 171 23.43 -1.07 32.18
C VAL A 171 23.76 0.02 31.15
N ALA A 172 24.99 0.06 30.64
CA ALA A 172 25.39 1.03 29.62
C ALA A 172 24.56 0.87 28.33
N ASN A 173 24.42 -0.36 27.83
CA ASN A 173 23.62 -0.66 26.65
C ASN A 173 22.14 -0.31 26.87
N ARG A 174 21.62 -0.48 28.09
CA ARG A 174 20.25 -0.10 28.41
C ARG A 174 20.05 1.41 28.34
N GLN A 175 20.96 2.18 28.92
CA GLN A 175 20.94 3.65 28.88
C GLN A 175 21.01 4.15 27.43
N GLU A 176 21.94 3.61 26.62
CA GLU A 176 22.05 3.97 25.21
C GLU A 176 20.77 3.64 24.42
N ASN A 177 20.18 2.46 24.65
CA ASN A 177 18.92 2.08 24.02
C ASN A 177 17.74 2.97 24.44
N GLU A 178 17.69 3.40 25.70
CA GLU A 178 16.70 4.33 26.21
C GLU A 178 16.87 5.73 25.58
N GLU A 179 18.10 6.21 25.43
CA GLU A 179 18.41 7.45 24.72
C GLU A 179 18.01 7.39 23.24
N VAL A 180 18.34 6.31 22.53
CA VAL A 180 17.96 6.12 21.12
C VAL A 180 16.44 6.11 20.97
N ARG A 181 15.71 5.48 21.89
CA ARG A 181 14.23 5.50 21.90
C ARG A 181 13.70 6.90 22.13
N ALA A 182 14.24 7.63 23.11
CA ALA A 182 13.85 9.01 23.39
C ALA A 182 14.07 9.92 22.17
N ARG A 183 15.23 9.82 21.50
CA ARG A 183 15.53 10.57 20.26
C ARG A 183 14.51 10.29 19.16
N LYS A 184 14.15 9.01 18.93
CA LYS A 184 13.14 8.64 17.91
C LYS A 184 11.76 9.21 18.21
N VAL A 185 11.35 9.27 19.48
CA VAL A 185 10.07 9.87 19.88
C VAL A 185 10.07 11.37 19.60
N ILE A 186 11.15 12.07 19.94
CA ILE A 186 11.31 13.51 19.68
C ILE A 186 11.29 13.79 18.18
N GLU A 187 12.04 13.03 17.38
CA GLU A 187 12.09 13.18 15.93
C GLU A 187 10.72 12.94 15.28
N ALA A 188 9.98 11.94 15.75
CA ALA A 188 8.61 11.68 15.28
C ALA A 188 7.65 12.81 15.64
N ALA A 189 7.77 13.39 16.84
CA ALA A 189 6.97 14.53 17.26
C ALA A 189 7.27 15.78 16.41
N GLN A 190 8.55 16.09 16.18
CA GLN A 190 8.98 17.20 15.33
C GLN A 190 8.50 17.05 13.88
N ARG A 191 8.57 15.84 13.30
CA ARG A 191 8.02 15.57 11.96
C ARG A 191 6.52 15.79 11.89
N LYS A 192 5.79 15.38 12.92
CA LYS A 192 4.34 15.57 13.00
C LYS A 192 4.00 17.05 13.11
N GLU A 193 4.70 17.79 13.96
CA GLU A 193 4.56 19.24 14.12
C GLU A 193 4.84 19.98 12.80
N HIS A 194 5.96 19.67 12.14
CA HIS A 194 6.29 20.25 10.83
C HIS A 194 5.20 19.97 9.78
N SER A 195 4.69 18.74 9.71
CA SER A 195 3.61 18.37 8.80
C SER A 195 2.31 19.15 9.07
N LEU A 196 1.96 19.35 10.35
CA LEU A 196 0.81 20.15 10.75
C LEU A 196 0.97 21.62 10.37
N HIS A 197 2.13 22.22 10.64
CA HIS A 197 2.43 23.60 10.22
C HIS A 197 2.39 23.75 8.70
N HIS A 198 2.99 22.81 7.97
CA HIS A 198 2.96 22.81 6.51
C HIS A 198 1.53 22.73 5.98
N ARG A 199 0.68 21.88 6.56
CA ARG A 199 -0.73 21.76 6.18
C ARG A 199 -1.51 23.04 6.48
N ALA A 200 -1.30 23.65 7.65
CA ALA A 200 -1.93 24.92 8.01
C ALA A 200 -1.50 26.06 7.06
N ALA A 201 -0.21 26.13 6.72
CA ALA A 201 0.31 27.08 5.74
C ALA A 201 -0.31 26.86 4.34
N MET A 202 -0.50 25.60 3.93
CA MET A 202 -1.14 25.28 2.65
C MET A 202 -2.63 25.67 2.62
N GLU A 203 -3.38 25.39 3.69
CA GLU A 203 -4.79 25.78 3.76
C GLU A 203 -4.97 27.30 3.80
N THR A 204 -4.13 28.01 4.57
CA THR A 204 -4.13 29.48 4.57
C THR A 204 -3.72 30.06 3.21
N ALA A 205 -2.78 29.43 2.50
CA ALA A 205 -2.43 29.84 1.14
C ALA A 205 -3.58 29.64 0.15
N LYS A 206 -4.33 28.53 0.24
CA LYS A 206 -5.52 28.26 -0.58
C LYS A 206 -6.63 29.27 -0.31
N THR A 207 -6.94 29.56 0.95
CA THR A 207 -7.96 30.56 1.30
C THR A 207 -7.56 31.95 0.82
N ALA A 208 -6.29 32.34 0.99
CA ALA A 208 -5.77 33.59 0.47
C ALA A 208 -5.87 33.66 -1.07
N ARG A 209 -5.57 32.58 -1.79
CA ARG A 209 -5.75 32.50 -3.25
C ARG A 209 -7.22 32.68 -3.64
N LYS A 210 -8.15 32.03 -2.94
CA LYS A 210 -9.59 32.20 -3.17
C LYS A 210 -10.04 33.65 -2.95
N TRP A 211 -9.57 34.30 -1.88
CA TRP A 211 -9.90 35.70 -1.60
C TRP A 211 -9.32 36.67 -2.63
N ARG A 212 -8.15 36.39 -3.20
CA ARG A 212 -7.58 37.17 -4.30
C ARG A 212 -8.40 37.03 -5.58
N LEU A 213 -8.84 35.82 -5.90
CA LEU A 213 -9.71 35.58 -7.06
C LEU A 213 -11.08 36.24 -6.89
N SER A 214 -11.61 36.30 -5.67
CA SER A 214 -12.89 36.95 -5.38
C SER A 214 -12.78 38.46 -5.14
N GLY A 215 -11.60 39.07 -5.33
CA GLY A 215 -11.36 40.50 -5.14
C GLY A 215 -11.37 40.99 -3.68
N ARG A 216 -11.46 40.09 -2.69
CA ARG A 216 -11.44 40.43 -1.25
C ARG A 216 -10.03 40.76 -0.75
N LEU A 217 -9.00 40.27 -1.44
CA LEU A 217 -7.60 40.56 -1.13
C LEU A 217 -6.87 41.06 -2.39
N ASN A 218 -6.01 42.05 -2.23
CA ASN A 218 -5.20 42.59 -3.33
C ASN A 218 -4.24 41.53 -3.91
N GLY A 219 -3.96 41.64 -5.22
CA GLY A 219 -2.98 40.79 -5.90
C GLY A 219 -1.59 40.87 -5.26
N VAL A 220 -0.84 39.77 -5.29
CA VAL A 220 0.50 39.69 -4.71
C VAL A 220 1.46 40.48 -5.59
N ARG A 221 2.17 41.42 -4.97
CA ARG A 221 3.25 42.19 -5.58
C ARG A 221 4.58 41.57 -5.12
N ILE A 222 5.41 41.17 -6.06
CA ILE A 222 6.78 40.73 -5.77
C ILE A 222 7.68 41.95 -5.96
N VAL A 223 8.37 42.33 -4.89
CA VAL A 223 9.42 43.35 -4.91
C VAL A 223 10.75 42.60 -4.79
N GLU A 224 11.48 42.48 -5.90
CA GLU A 224 12.86 42.00 -5.89
C GLU A 224 13.80 43.20 -5.71
N SER A 225 14.79 43.08 -4.81
CA SER A 225 15.75 44.16 -4.56
C SER A 225 16.46 44.54 -5.87
N GLY A 226 16.30 45.79 -6.31
CA GLY A 226 16.88 46.31 -7.56
C GLY A 226 16.03 46.14 -8.84
N ARG A 227 14.79 45.64 -8.78
CA ARG A 227 13.88 45.54 -9.95
C ARG A 227 12.52 46.18 -9.69
N GLN A 228 11.83 46.56 -10.77
CA GLN A 228 10.47 47.10 -10.70
C GLN A 228 9.51 46.06 -10.11
N THR A 229 8.60 46.55 -9.25
CA THR A 229 7.54 45.75 -8.63
C THR A 229 6.66 45.10 -9.69
N ARG A 230 6.56 43.77 -9.68
CA ARG A 230 5.67 43.02 -10.58
C ARG A 230 4.50 42.38 -9.84
N VAL A 231 3.31 42.48 -10.43
CA VAL A 231 2.11 41.83 -9.92
C VAL A 231 2.05 40.41 -10.49
N LEU A 232 1.87 39.41 -9.62
CA LEU A 232 1.59 38.04 -10.05
C LEU A 232 0.22 37.99 -10.74
N ARG A 233 0.22 37.84 -12.08
CA ARG A 233 -1.00 37.82 -12.91
C ARG A 233 -1.79 36.51 -12.83
N LYS A 234 -1.20 35.43 -12.30
CA LYS A 234 -1.86 34.13 -12.12
C LYS A 234 -1.47 33.56 -10.77
N PHE A 235 -2.48 33.16 -9.99
CA PHE A 235 -2.34 32.27 -8.85
C PHE A 235 -2.71 30.87 -9.29
#